data_AF-A0A4R3TEU6-F1
#
_entry.id   AF-A0A4R3TEU6-F1
#
_cell.length_a   1.000
_cell.length_b   1.000
_cell.length_c   1.000
_cell.angle_alpha   90.00
_cell.angle_beta   90.00
_cell.angle_gamma   90.00
#
_symmetry.space_group_name_H-M   'P 1'
#
loop_
_entity.id
_entity.type
_entity.pdbx_description
1 polymer ?
#
loop_
_entity_poly.entity_id
_entity_poly.type
_entity_poly.pdbx_seq_one_letter_code
_entity_poly.pdbx_strand_id
1 'polypeptide(L)'
;MTTHVLQFVELSNRDRKAATSLGKLGKGDQVEVRVRRKSGEDQVVRLPPEAAALLETALGHLLQGERVAVLVEDQELSPNDAADILGISRPLVVHRMDVGDLPFRYVGKHRRTKLKDVLTLKTKMDAQRKAMKAVAADAEEYERASPVKKLEKSIGRSSSRAPTPKDVDQLVLGTTNAPYRRTVSSTELVARLASRDWQNWIAHVVTFFTEVRPELVLQFAQLHAIPIKDLAAAYRSMKSVTGETNPALERALERLA
;
A
#
# COMPACT_ATOMS: atom_id res chain seq x y z
N MET A 1 7.40 19.30 -24.63
CA MET A 1 6.27 18.47 -25.12
C MET A 1 6.15 17.26 -24.21
N THR A 2 5.05 17.15 -23.48
CA THR A 2 4.79 16.05 -22.55
C THR A 2 4.29 14.86 -23.36
N THR A 3 5.19 14.08 -23.94
CA THR A 3 4.83 12.80 -24.55
C THR A 3 4.22 11.95 -23.43
N HIS A 4 2.89 11.83 -23.42
CA HIS A 4 2.21 10.94 -22.48
C HIS A 4 2.64 9.53 -22.86
N VAL A 5 3.48 8.94 -22.01
CA VAL A 5 4.05 7.62 -22.24
C VAL A 5 2.95 6.54 -22.11
N LEU A 6 1.97 6.80 -21.25
CA LEU A 6 0.81 5.95 -21.04
C LEU A 6 -0.36 6.42 -21.93
N GLN A 7 -0.45 5.88 -23.14
CA GLN A 7 -1.66 6.01 -23.94
C GLN A 7 -2.62 4.88 -23.57
N PHE A 8 -3.67 5.24 -22.83
CA PHE A 8 -4.76 4.33 -22.55
C PHE A 8 -5.75 4.32 -23.72
N VAL A 9 -6.14 3.12 -24.12
CA VAL A 9 -7.20 2.86 -25.08
C VAL A 9 -8.40 2.32 -24.32
N GLU A 10 -9.58 2.84 -24.65
CA GLU A 10 -10.86 2.35 -24.16
C GLU A 10 -11.88 2.33 -25.31
N LEU A 11 -12.79 1.35 -25.27
CA LEU A 11 -13.89 1.28 -26.23
C LEU A 11 -15.11 2.00 -25.68
N SER A 12 -15.75 2.81 -26.53
CA SER A 12 -17.06 3.36 -26.24
C SER A 12 -18.08 2.23 -26.04
N ASN A 13 -19.18 2.51 -25.30
CA ASN A 13 -20.24 1.51 -25.13
C ASN A 13 -20.85 1.05 -26.46
N ARG A 14 -20.85 1.91 -27.49
CA ARG A 14 -21.32 1.56 -28.83
C ARG A 14 -20.37 0.57 -29.50
N ASP A 15 -19.07 0.86 -29.49
CA ASP A 15 -18.06 0.04 -30.13
C ASP A 15 -17.92 -1.32 -29.42
N ARG A 16 -18.03 -1.33 -28.10
CA ARG A 16 -18.02 -2.56 -27.29
C ARG A 16 -19.17 -3.49 -27.63
N LYS A 17 -20.37 -2.95 -27.88
CA LYS A 17 -21.55 -3.75 -28.27
C LYS A 17 -21.47 -4.25 -29.72
N ALA A 18 -20.79 -3.52 -30.60
CA ALA A 18 -20.63 -3.88 -32.01
C ALA A 18 -19.46 -4.86 -32.24
N ALA A 19 -18.46 -4.84 -31.37
CA ALA A 19 -17.28 -5.67 -31.50
C ALA A 19 -17.58 -7.14 -31.13
N THR A 20 -17.08 -8.05 -31.95
CA THR A 20 -17.18 -9.50 -31.72
C THR A 20 -15.90 -9.97 -31.03
N SER A 21 -16.04 -10.85 -30.02
CA SER A 21 -14.89 -11.46 -29.36
C SER A 21 -14.15 -12.38 -30.34
N LEU A 22 -12.81 -12.32 -30.32
CA LEU A 22 -11.97 -13.20 -31.13
C LEU A 22 -12.05 -14.68 -30.67
N GLY A 23 -12.50 -14.92 -29.43
CA GLY A 23 -12.38 -16.23 -28.79
C GLY A 23 -10.93 -16.60 -28.47
N LYS A 24 -10.72 -17.81 -27.90
CA LYS A 24 -9.37 -18.34 -27.68
C LYS A 24 -8.80 -18.87 -28.99
N LEU A 25 -7.63 -18.38 -29.39
CA LEU A 25 -6.92 -18.89 -30.56
C LEU A 25 -6.33 -20.27 -30.28
N GLY A 26 -6.61 -21.24 -31.16
CA GLY A 26 -6.09 -22.60 -31.14
C GLY A 26 -4.75 -22.75 -31.86
N LYS A 27 -4.10 -23.91 -31.67
CA LYS A 27 -2.89 -24.26 -32.43
C LYS A 27 -3.25 -24.43 -33.92
N GLY A 28 -2.66 -23.59 -34.77
CA GLY A 28 -2.85 -23.63 -36.23
C GLY A 28 -3.76 -22.51 -36.77
N ASP A 29 -4.42 -21.75 -35.89
CA ASP A 29 -5.22 -20.59 -36.29
C ASP A 29 -4.33 -19.48 -36.85
N GLN A 30 -4.79 -18.82 -37.91
CA GLN A 30 -4.13 -17.65 -38.49
C GLN A 30 -4.99 -16.41 -38.29
N VAL A 31 -4.37 -15.35 -37.77
CA VAL A 31 -5.04 -14.06 -37.57
C VAL A 31 -4.52 -13.07 -38.59
N GLU A 32 -5.44 -12.41 -39.29
CA GLU A 32 -5.14 -11.39 -40.27
C GLU A 32 -5.87 -10.09 -39.92
N VAL A 33 -5.18 -8.96 -40.05
CA VAL A 33 -5.76 -7.62 -39.92
C VAL A 33 -5.99 -7.07 -41.31
N ARG A 34 -7.25 -6.76 -41.64
CA ARG A 34 -7.61 -6.11 -42.89
C ARG A 34 -7.77 -4.61 -42.69
N VAL A 35 -6.94 -3.83 -43.37
CA VAL A 35 -6.99 -2.38 -43.37
C VAL A 35 -7.65 -1.92 -44.67
N ARG A 36 -8.86 -1.37 -44.56
CA ARG A 36 -9.56 -0.75 -45.69
C ARG A 36 -9.24 0.74 -45.73
N ARG A 37 -8.46 1.17 -46.72
CA ARG A 37 -8.07 2.57 -46.87
C ARG A 37 -9.17 3.36 -47.58
N LYS A 38 -9.20 4.67 -47.33
CA LYS A 38 -10.11 5.59 -48.03
C LYS A 38 -9.89 5.63 -49.56
N SER A 39 -8.69 5.25 -50.02
CA SER A 39 -8.36 5.12 -51.45
C SER A 39 -9.05 3.93 -52.13
N GLY A 40 -9.77 3.07 -51.39
CA GLY A 40 -10.36 1.83 -51.90
C GLY A 40 -9.39 0.65 -51.92
N GLU A 41 -8.14 0.86 -51.51
CA GLU A 41 -7.14 -0.20 -51.36
C GLU A 41 -7.39 -0.98 -50.05
N ASP A 42 -7.56 -2.29 -50.18
CA ASP A 42 -7.62 -3.21 -49.04
C ASP A 42 -6.23 -3.85 -48.85
N GLN A 43 -5.64 -3.66 -47.67
CA GLN A 43 -4.39 -4.29 -47.28
C GLN A 43 -4.66 -5.38 -46.24
N VAL A 44 -4.13 -6.58 -46.45
CA VAL A 44 -4.19 -7.68 -45.47
C VAL A 44 -2.81 -7.83 -44.82
N VAL A 45 -2.77 -7.80 -43.50
CA VAL A 45 -1.56 -7.96 -42.69
C VAL A 45 -1.70 -9.24 -41.87
N ARG A 46 -0.87 -10.24 -42.16
CA ARG A 46 -0.80 -11.47 -41.36
C ARG A 46 -0.07 -11.21 -40.05
N LEU A 47 -0.68 -11.62 -38.94
CA LEU A 47 -0.07 -11.49 -37.62
C LEU A 47 0.70 -12.77 -37.26
N PRO A 48 1.97 -12.65 -36.80
CA PRO A 48 2.64 -13.73 -36.12
C PRO A 48 1.85 -14.20 -34.87
N PRO A 49 2.01 -15.45 -34.42
CA PRO A 49 1.26 -16.00 -33.29
C PRO A 49 1.34 -15.14 -32.01
N GLU A 50 2.50 -14.58 -31.72
CA GLU A 50 2.72 -13.73 -30.54
C GLU A 50 1.94 -12.41 -30.63
N ALA A 51 1.92 -11.79 -31.81
CA ALA A 51 1.16 -10.56 -32.05
C ALA A 51 -0.36 -10.82 -32.03
N ALA A 52 -0.78 -12.00 -32.51
CA ALA A 52 -2.16 -12.44 -32.43
C ALA A 52 -2.61 -12.65 -30.98
N ALA A 53 -1.79 -13.31 -30.15
CA ALA A 53 -2.06 -13.50 -28.72
C ALA A 53 -2.10 -12.17 -27.93
N LEU A 54 -1.24 -11.21 -28.27
CA LEU A 54 -1.29 -9.85 -27.72
C LEU A 54 -2.62 -9.17 -28.05
N LEU A 55 -3.05 -9.26 -29.31
CA LEU A 55 -4.30 -8.66 -29.76
C LEU A 55 -5.52 -9.32 -29.10
N GLU A 56 -5.53 -10.66 -28.98
CA GLU A 56 -6.55 -11.42 -28.26
C GLU A 56 -6.70 -10.92 -26.81
N THR A 57 -5.57 -10.81 -26.10
CA THR A 57 -5.54 -10.34 -24.71
C THR A 57 -6.06 -8.91 -24.60
N ALA A 58 -5.55 -8.00 -25.44
CA ALA A 58 -5.94 -6.59 -25.42
C ALA A 58 -7.44 -6.41 -25.74
N LEU A 59 -7.95 -7.10 -26.77
CA LEU A 59 -9.38 -7.05 -27.11
C LEU A 59 -10.25 -7.63 -26.00
N GLY A 60 -9.82 -8.70 -25.33
CA GLY A 60 -10.53 -9.28 -24.19
C GLY A 60 -10.78 -8.26 -23.08
N HIS A 61 -9.74 -7.54 -22.66
CA HIS A 61 -9.84 -6.47 -21.66
C HIS A 61 -10.72 -5.32 -22.14
N LEU A 62 -10.54 -4.84 -23.37
CA LEU A 62 -11.33 -3.73 -23.94
C LEU A 62 -12.84 -4.08 -24.03
N LEU A 63 -13.17 -5.32 -24.39
CA LEU A 63 -14.54 -5.80 -24.47
C LEU A 63 -15.21 -5.96 -23.10
N GLN A 64 -14.43 -6.18 -22.04
CA GLN A 64 -14.90 -6.16 -20.66
C GLN A 64 -15.09 -4.73 -20.11
N GLY A 65 -14.70 -3.72 -20.88
CA GLY A 65 -14.76 -2.31 -20.48
C GLY A 65 -13.57 -1.85 -19.67
N GLU A 66 -12.50 -2.63 -19.66
CA GLU A 66 -11.25 -2.25 -19.04
C GLU A 66 -10.44 -1.34 -19.98
N ARG A 67 -9.58 -0.51 -19.38
CA ARG A 67 -8.66 0.37 -20.11
C ARG A 67 -7.35 -0.37 -20.35
N VAL A 68 -6.86 -0.38 -21.58
CA VAL A 68 -5.60 -1.05 -21.95
C VAL A 68 -4.54 -0.02 -22.28
N ALA A 69 -3.31 -0.23 -21.81
CA ALA A 69 -2.14 0.57 -22.17
C ALA A 69 -1.09 -0.31 -22.85
N VAL A 70 -0.46 0.21 -23.91
CA VAL A 70 0.66 -0.43 -24.59
C VAL A 70 1.94 0.29 -24.22
N LEU A 71 2.97 -0.47 -23.84
CA LEU A 71 4.22 0.04 -23.30
C LEU A 71 5.40 -0.70 -23.93
N VAL A 72 6.51 0.00 -24.12
CA VAL A 72 7.78 -0.59 -24.60
C VAL A 72 8.75 -0.68 -23.43
N GLU A 73 9.45 -1.81 -23.31
CA GLU A 73 10.25 -2.16 -22.11
C GLU A 73 11.34 -1.13 -21.73
N ASP A 74 12.03 -0.57 -22.73
CA ASP A 74 13.09 0.45 -22.51
C ASP A 74 12.57 1.88 -22.47
N GLN A 75 11.26 2.07 -22.45
CA GLN A 75 10.67 3.41 -22.43
C GLN A 75 10.97 4.13 -21.13
N GLU A 76 11.30 5.41 -21.24
CA GLU A 76 11.56 6.27 -20.10
C GLU A 76 10.29 6.89 -19.56
N LEU A 77 10.11 6.73 -18.26
CA LEU A 77 8.94 7.14 -17.50
C LEU A 77 9.26 8.36 -16.65
N SER A 78 8.30 9.27 -16.55
CA SER A 78 8.32 10.26 -15.47
C SER A 78 8.03 9.61 -14.11
N PRO A 79 8.35 10.28 -13.00
CA PRO A 79 7.87 9.86 -11.68
C PRO A 79 6.34 9.78 -11.58
N ASN A 80 5.60 10.53 -12.42
CA ASN A 80 4.13 10.43 -12.46
C ASN A 80 3.69 9.13 -13.13
N ASP A 81 4.25 8.82 -14.31
CA ASP A 81 3.91 7.57 -15.02
C ASP A 81 4.28 6.34 -14.17
N ALA A 82 5.43 6.39 -13.48
CA ALA A 82 5.82 5.35 -12.54
C ALA A 82 4.87 5.23 -11.34
N ALA A 83 4.36 6.35 -10.82
CA ALA A 83 3.38 6.36 -9.73
C ALA A 83 2.07 5.67 -10.14
N ASP A 84 1.57 5.98 -11.34
CA ASP A 84 0.36 5.37 -11.89
C ASP A 84 0.53 3.85 -12.07
N ILE A 85 1.69 3.40 -12.56
CA ILE A 85 1.98 1.97 -12.75
C ILE A 85 2.10 1.22 -11.42
N LEU A 86 2.79 1.82 -10.44
CA LEU A 86 3.02 1.23 -9.12
C LEU A 86 1.81 1.31 -8.20
N GLY A 87 0.81 2.15 -8.51
CA GLY A 87 -0.36 2.38 -7.68
C GLY A 87 -0.01 3.08 -6.36
N ILE A 88 1.00 3.95 -6.35
CA ILE A 88 1.46 4.71 -5.18
C ILE A 88 1.57 6.19 -5.49
N SER A 89 1.72 7.04 -4.48
CA SER A 89 1.85 8.48 -4.68
C SER A 89 3.19 8.86 -5.32
N ARG A 90 3.19 9.92 -6.15
CA ARG A 90 4.40 10.48 -6.76
C ARG A 90 5.50 10.82 -5.74
N PRO A 91 5.23 11.45 -4.57
CA PRO A 91 6.25 11.68 -3.56
C PRO A 91 6.93 10.38 -3.09
N LEU A 92 6.19 9.28 -2.96
CA LEU A 92 6.76 7.99 -2.59
C LEU A 92 7.66 7.42 -3.69
N VAL A 93 7.28 7.57 -4.97
CA VAL A 93 8.15 7.20 -6.10
C VAL A 93 9.46 8.00 -6.06
N VAL A 94 9.38 9.31 -5.83
CA VAL A 94 10.57 10.16 -5.73
C VAL A 94 11.44 9.74 -4.54
N HIS A 95 10.83 9.43 -3.40
CA HIS A 95 11.56 8.89 -2.25
C HIS A 95 12.28 7.58 -2.59
N ARG A 96 11.61 6.64 -3.28
CA ARG A 96 12.22 5.39 -3.76
C ARG A 96 13.38 5.63 -4.72
N MET A 97 13.30 6.67 -5.56
CA MET A 97 14.42 7.11 -6.40
C MET A 97 15.58 7.64 -5.55
N ASP A 98 15.29 8.51 -4.57
CA ASP A 98 16.31 9.16 -3.74
C ASP A 98 17.05 8.17 -2.81
N VAL A 99 16.37 7.13 -2.32
CA VAL A 99 16.99 6.05 -1.52
C VAL A 99 17.65 4.95 -2.37
N GLY A 100 17.57 5.06 -3.71
CA GLY A 100 18.20 4.13 -4.64
C GLY A 100 17.43 2.83 -4.94
N ASP A 101 16.21 2.69 -4.41
CA ASP A 101 15.34 1.53 -4.70
C ASP A 101 14.82 1.52 -6.15
N LEU A 102 14.72 2.69 -6.78
CA LEU A 102 14.29 2.84 -8.17
C LEU A 102 15.36 3.60 -8.97
N PRO A 103 16.13 2.92 -9.83
CA PRO A 103 17.10 3.56 -10.71
C PRO A 103 16.48 4.67 -11.55
N PHE A 104 17.15 5.80 -11.62
CA PHE A 104 16.72 6.94 -12.44
C PHE A 104 17.93 7.69 -13.00
N ARG A 105 17.68 8.49 -14.03
CA ARG A 105 18.63 9.46 -14.57
C ARG A 105 17.96 10.80 -14.78
N TYR A 106 18.77 11.84 -14.92
CA TYR A 106 18.27 13.16 -15.32
C TYR A 106 18.22 13.28 -16.85
N VAL A 107 17.10 13.81 -17.34
CA VAL A 107 16.95 14.31 -18.71
C VAL A 107 16.63 15.80 -18.59
N GLY A 108 17.65 16.63 -18.78
CA GLY A 108 17.60 18.04 -18.39
C GLY A 108 17.40 18.18 -16.89
N LYS A 109 16.34 18.87 -16.46
CA LYS A 109 15.99 19.07 -15.04
C LYS A 109 15.06 17.99 -14.47
N HIS A 110 14.64 17.02 -15.29
CA HIS A 110 13.61 16.05 -14.91
C HIS A 110 14.21 14.66 -14.69
N ARG A 111 13.76 13.97 -13.62
CA ARG A 111 14.08 12.56 -13.38
C ARG A 111 13.32 11.67 -14.37
N ARG A 112 13.98 10.62 -14.86
CA ARG A 112 13.42 9.57 -15.73
C ARG A 112 13.88 8.21 -15.24
N THR A 113 12.98 7.23 -15.22
CA THR A 113 13.27 5.83 -14.87
C THR A 113 12.82 4.92 -16.01
N LYS A 114 13.43 3.75 -16.17
CA LYS A 114 13.01 2.83 -17.23
C LYS A 114 11.82 1.99 -16.76
N LEU A 115 10.91 1.66 -17.68
CA LEU A 115 9.76 0.81 -17.36
C LEU A 115 10.17 -0.53 -16.75
N LYS A 116 11.22 -1.18 -17.27
CA LYS A 116 11.73 -2.44 -16.70
C LYS A 116 12.06 -2.34 -15.20
N ASP A 117 12.61 -1.21 -14.77
CA ASP A 117 13.01 -0.99 -13.38
C ASP A 117 11.77 -0.78 -12.51
N VAL A 118 10.77 -0.06 -13.04
CA VAL A 118 9.46 0.11 -12.40
C VAL A 118 8.73 -1.21 -12.24
N LEU A 119 8.71 -2.08 -13.26
CA LEU A 119 8.07 -3.40 -13.21
C LEU A 119 8.80 -4.35 -12.24
N THR A 120 10.14 -4.27 -12.17
CA THR A 120 10.94 -5.00 -11.19
C THR A 120 10.60 -4.58 -9.77
N LEU A 121 10.45 -3.28 -9.53
CA LEU A 121 10.01 -2.78 -8.22
C LEU A 121 8.58 -3.24 -7.90
N LYS A 122 7.67 -3.20 -8.88
CA LYS A 122 6.28 -3.65 -8.72
C LYS A 122 6.19 -5.10 -8.28
N THR A 123 6.92 -6.00 -8.96
CA THR A 123 6.93 -7.42 -8.62
C THR A 123 7.47 -7.67 -7.20
N LYS A 124 8.52 -6.94 -6.78
CA LYS A 124 9.01 -6.98 -5.39
C LYS A 124 7.95 -6.50 -4.39
N MET A 125 7.26 -5.41 -4.69
CA MET A 125 6.18 -4.87 -3.85
C MET A 125 4.98 -5.83 -3.74
N ASP A 126 4.57 -6.44 -4.85
CA ASP A 126 3.45 -7.39 -4.88
C ASP A 126 3.81 -8.67 -4.12
N ALA A 127 5.05 -9.15 -4.23
CA ALA A 127 5.54 -10.28 -3.44
C ALA A 127 5.53 -9.96 -1.93
N GLN A 128 6.01 -8.77 -1.54
CA GLN A 128 5.94 -8.31 -0.14
C GLN A 128 4.50 -8.20 0.35
N ARG A 129 3.60 -7.63 -0.46
CA ARG A 129 2.17 -7.51 -0.12
C ARG A 129 1.51 -8.88 0.04
N LYS A 130 1.86 -9.85 -0.82
CA LYS A 130 1.36 -11.22 -0.72
C LYS A 130 1.89 -11.91 0.54
N ALA A 131 3.18 -11.74 0.86
CA ALA A 131 3.76 -12.27 2.09
C ALA A 131 3.10 -11.66 3.34
N MET A 132 2.87 -10.35 3.37
CA MET A 132 2.16 -9.70 4.47
C MET A 132 0.70 -10.16 4.57
N LYS A 133 0.00 -10.34 3.45
CA LYS A 133 -1.36 -10.90 3.45
C LYS A 133 -1.41 -12.34 3.96
N ALA A 134 -0.41 -13.16 3.63
CA ALA A 134 -0.31 -14.52 4.15
C ALA A 134 -0.11 -14.51 5.69
N VAL A 135 0.80 -13.66 6.18
CA VAL A 135 1.00 -13.48 7.63
C VAL A 135 -0.26 -12.92 8.31
N ALA A 136 -0.97 -12.00 7.67
CA ALA A 136 -2.23 -11.47 8.19
C ALA A 136 -3.34 -12.53 8.20
N ALA A 137 -3.43 -13.39 7.18
CA ALA A 137 -4.37 -14.51 7.15
C ALA A 137 -4.05 -15.54 8.24
N ASP A 138 -2.77 -15.85 8.46
CA ASP A 138 -2.31 -16.71 9.55
C ASP A 138 -2.59 -16.07 10.92
N ALA A 139 -2.45 -14.74 11.04
CA ALA A 139 -2.80 -13.99 12.24
C ALA A 139 -4.32 -13.94 12.48
N GLU A 140 -5.15 -13.86 11.43
CA GLU A 140 -6.61 -13.94 11.51
C GLU A 140 -7.09 -15.36 11.86
N GLU A 141 -6.42 -16.39 11.36
CA GLU A 141 -6.67 -17.78 11.72
C GLU A 141 -6.23 -18.08 13.15
N TYR A 142 -5.07 -17.54 13.56
CA TYR A 142 -4.64 -17.52 14.95
C TYR A 142 -5.61 -16.73 15.83
N GLU A 143 -6.13 -15.57 15.42
CA GLU A 143 -7.16 -14.82 16.14
C GLU A 143 -8.48 -15.60 16.26
N ARG A 144 -8.90 -16.31 15.21
CA ARG A 144 -10.10 -17.15 15.22
C ARG A 144 -9.94 -18.39 16.11
N ALA A 145 -8.74 -18.97 16.15
CA ALA A 145 -8.39 -20.10 16.99
C ALA A 145 -7.89 -19.69 18.39
N SER A 146 -7.68 -18.40 18.63
CA SER A 146 -7.06 -17.89 19.85
C SER A 146 -7.99 -18.11 21.05
N PRO A 147 -7.47 -18.70 22.15
CA PRO A 147 -8.18 -18.75 23.43
C PRO A 147 -8.64 -17.38 23.92
N VAL A 148 -8.00 -16.30 23.43
CA VAL A 148 -8.27 -14.91 23.82
C VAL A 148 -9.64 -14.42 23.34
N LYS A 149 -10.11 -14.74 22.12
CA LYS A 149 -11.46 -14.35 21.67
C LYS A 149 -12.57 -15.16 22.36
N LYS A 150 -12.29 -16.42 22.71
CA LYS A 150 -13.18 -17.26 23.54
C LYS A 150 -13.31 -16.69 24.95
N LEU A 151 -12.21 -16.14 25.48
CA LEU A 151 -12.16 -15.42 26.74
C LEU A 151 -12.88 -14.06 26.64
N GLU A 152 -12.65 -13.24 25.60
CA GLU A 152 -13.34 -11.96 25.38
C GLU A 152 -14.86 -12.12 25.22
N LYS A 153 -15.32 -13.16 24.53
CA LYS A 153 -16.76 -13.45 24.40
C LYS A 153 -17.39 -13.92 25.71
N SER A 154 -16.59 -14.52 26.60
CA SER A 154 -17.00 -14.88 27.96
C SER A 154 -16.99 -13.66 28.91
N ILE A 155 -16.04 -12.73 28.75
CA ILE A 155 -15.93 -11.49 29.53
C ILE A 155 -16.99 -10.46 29.10
N GLY A 156 -17.30 -10.37 27.80
CA GLY A 156 -18.31 -9.46 27.25
C GLY A 156 -19.76 -9.82 27.64
N ARG A 157 -20.00 -11.03 28.16
CA ARG A 157 -21.30 -11.42 28.75
C ARG A 157 -21.30 -11.44 30.28
N SER A 158 -20.15 -11.28 30.93
CA SER A 158 -20.07 -11.17 32.38
C SER A 158 -18.76 -10.50 32.77
N SER A 159 -18.79 -9.22 33.13
CA SER A 159 -17.90 -8.61 34.13
C SER A 159 -18.03 -7.08 34.14
N SER A 160 -18.77 -6.57 35.13
CA SER A 160 -18.76 -5.18 35.60
C SER A 160 -17.46 -4.83 36.35
N ARG A 161 -16.29 -5.14 35.80
CA ARG A 161 -15.00 -4.95 36.48
C ARG A 161 -14.11 -4.03 35.66
N ALA A 162 -13.56 -3.00 36.32
CA ALA A 162 -12.55 -2.14 35.73
C ALA A 162 -11.32 -2.96 35.28
N PRO A 163 -10.70 -2.63 34.13
CA PRO A 163 -9.52 -3.33 33.63
C PRO A 163 -8.38 -3.27 34.66
N THR A 164 -7.70 -4.39 34.86
CA THR A 164 -6.56 -4.46 35.76
C THR A 164 -5.29 -3.88 35.10
N PRO A 165 -4.27 -3.50 35.87
CA PRO A 165 -2.98 -3.04 35.33
C PRO A 165 -2.37 -3.93 34.25
N LYS A 166 -2.48 -5.26 34.39
CA LYS A 166 -1.99 -6.22 33.39
C LYS A 166 -2.80 -6.19 32.10
N ASP A 167 -4.10 -5.90 32.18
CA ASP A 167 -4.97 -5.84 31.01
C ASP A 167 -4.62 -4.61 30.16
N VAL A 168 -4.32 -3.47 30.80
CA VAL A 168 -3.89 -2.25 30.10
C VAL A 168 -2.58 -2.49 29.36
N ASP A 169 -1.57 -3.06 30.02
CA ASP A 169 -0.29 -3.38 29.37
C ASP A 169 -0.46 -4.36 28.19
N GLN A 170 -1.26 -5.40 28.36
CA GLN A 170 -1.51 -6.36 27.28
C GLN A 170 -2.22 -5.73 26.08
N LEU A 171 -3.21 -4.87 26.32
CA LEU A 171 -3.95 -4.19 25.25
C LEU A 171 -3.04 -3.20 24.50
N VAL A 172 -2.25 -2.40 25.22
CA VAL A 172 -1.33 -1.42 24.61
C VAL A 172 -0.22 -2.13 23.83
N LEU A 173 0.43 -3.12 24.42
CA LEU A 173 1.53 -3.83 23.78
C LEU A 173 1.03 -4.72 22.63
N GLY A 174 -0.20 -5.23 22.71
CA GLY A 174 -0.84 -5.98 21.63
C GLY A 174 -0.91 -5.14 20.35
N THR A 175 -1.49 -3.94 20.43
CA THR A 175 -1.56 -3.02 19.28
C THR A 175 -0.17 -2.50 18.87
N THR A 176 0.67 -2.13 19.84
CA THR A 176 2.00 -1.54 19.57
C THR A 176 2.95 -2.53 18.88
N ASN A 177 2.86 -3.82 19.19
CA ASN A 177 3.74 -4.85 18.61
C ASN A 177 3.14 -5.60 17.42
N ALA A 178 1.81 -5.57 17.23
CA ALA A 178 1.11 -6.35 16.20
C ALA A 178 1.75 -6.30 14.80
N PRO A 179 2.18 -5.14 14.26
CA PRO A 179 2.72 -5.08 12.90
C PRO A 179 4.23 -5.40 12.80
N TYR A 180 4.92 -5.71 13.90
CA TYR A 180 6.38 -5.78 13.93
C TYR A 180 6.93 -7.11 14.46
N ARG A 181 8.00 -7.62 13.81
CA ARG A 181 8.72 -8.82 14.29
C ARG A 181 9.48 -8.59 15.60
N ARG A 182 9.94 -7.36 15.83
CA ARG A 182 10.63 -6.96 17.06
C ARG A 182 9.58 -6.49 18.06
N THR A 183 9.61 -6.99 19.28
CA THR A 183 8.64 -6.64 20.33
C THR A 183 9.23 -5.66 21.34
N VAL A 184 8.52 -4.59 21.64
CA VAL A 184 8.82 -3.67 22.75
C VAL A 184 8.08 -4.14 24.01
N SER A 185 8.72 -4.11 25.17
CA SER A 185 8.07 -4.34 26.48
C SER A 185 7.45 -3.05 27.02
N SER A 186 6.58 -3.12 28.03
CA SER A 186 6.00 -1.93 28.65
C SER A 186 7.08 -1.05 29.29
N THR A 187 8.05 -1.65 29.99
CA THR A 187 9.19 -0.93 30.56
C THR A 187 10.04 -0.22 29.51
N GLU A 188 10.30 -0.89 28.38
CA GLU A 188 11.08 -0.31 27.29
C GLU A 188 10.30 0.84 26.64
N LEU A 189 9.01 0.66 26.36
CA LEU A 189 8.15 1.69 25.80
C LEU A 189 8.10 2.93 26.70
N VAL A 190 7.95 2.76 28.01
CA VAL A 190 7.98 3.85 29.00
C VAL A 190 9.32 4.58 28.95
N ALA A 191 10.44 3.86 28.92
CA ALA A 191 11.76 4.46 28.83
C ALA A 191 11.94 5.30 27.55
N ARG A 192 11.40 4.84 26.40
CA ARG A 192 11.44 5.57 25.13
C ARG A 192 10.57 6.82 25.13
N LEU A 193 9.37 6.74 25.73
CA LEU A 193 8.49 7.90 25.88
C LEU A 193 9.11 8.97 26.79
N ALA A 194 9.74 8.58 27.90
CA ALA A 194 10.37 9.50 28.85
C ALA A 194 11.65 10.14 28.30
N SER A 195 12.55 9.33 27.72
CA SER A 195 13.83 9.81 27.18
C SER A 195 13.67 10.59 25.87
N ARG A 196 12.55 10.39 25.15
CA ARG A 196 12.32 10.87 23.78
C ARG A 196 13.35 10.36 22.77
N ASP A 197 14.08 9.30 23.12
CA ASP A 197 15.02 8.62 22.24
C ASP A 197 14.38 7.35 21.68
N TRP A 198 13.74 7.50 20.52
CA TRP A 198 13.02 6.44 19.80
C TRP A 198 13.59 6.14 18.42
N GLN A 199 14.85 6.51 18.13
CA GLN A 199 15.43 6.31 16.79
C GLN A 199 15.36 4.83 16.33
N ASN A 200 15.54 3.89 17.27
CA ASN A 200 15.50 2.45 17.00
C ASN A 200 14.11 1.80 17.22
N TRP A 201 13.11 2.58 17.62
CA TRP A 201 11.76 2.12 17.99
C TRP A 201 10.66 3.04 17.43
N ILE A 202 10.98 3.87 16.43
CA ILE A 202 10.09 4.93 15.95
C ILE A 202 8.76 4.36 15.45
N ALA A 203 8.80 3.20 14.78
CA ALA A 203 7.62 2.53 14.28
C ALA A 203 6.66 2.13 15.41
N HIS A 204 7.18 1.59 16.50
CA HIS A 204 6.40 1.25 17.70
C HIS A 204 5.83 2.48 18.39
N VAL A 205 6.62 3.55 18.53
CA VAL A 205 6.17 4.79 19.17
C VAL A 205 5.09 5.49 18.33
N VAL A 206 5.19 5.45 16.99
CA VAL A 206 4.14 5.92 16.09
C VAL A 206 2.86 5.10 16.32
N THR A 207 2.93 3.77 16.21
CA THR A 207 1.77 2.89 16.43
C THR A 207 1.15 3.08 17.81
N PHE A 208 1.96 3.28 18.86
CA PHE A 208 1.47 3.60 20.20
C PHE A 208 0.60 4.87 20.23
N PHE A 209 0.98 5.91 19.49
CA PHE A 209 0.25 7.18 19.50
C PHE A 209 -0.87 7.27 18.46
N THR A 210 -0.80 6.54 17.35
CA THR A 210 -1.76 6.63 16.25
C THR A 210 -2.81 5.52 16.28
N GLU A 211 -2.45 4.31 16.70
CA GLU A 211 -3.33 3.12 16.62
C GLU A 211 -3.88 2.68 17.98
N VAL A 212 -3.21 3.00 19.10
CA VAL A 212 -3.75 2.72 20.43
C VAL A 212 -4.85 3.73 20.76
N ARG A 213 -5.96 3.24 21.29
CA ARG A 213 -7.08 4.08 21.73
C ARG A 213 -6.60 5.17 22.71
N PRO A 214 -7.00 6.45 22.55
CA PRO A 214 -6.56 7.53 23.42
C PRO A 214 -6.80 7.27 24.92
N GLU A 215 -7.92 6.62 25.27
CA GLU A 215 -8.21 6.27 26.67
C GLU A 215 -7.18 5.30 27.25
N LEU A 216 -6.72 4.32 26.45
CA LEU A 216 -5.71 3.34 26.87
C LEU A 216 -4.32 3.97 26.93
N VAL A 217 -3.99 4.90 26.02
CA VAL A 217 -2.74 5.68 26.08
C VAL A 217 -2.65 6.45 27.40
N LEU A 218 -3.73 7.11 27.81
CA LEU A 218 -3.79 7.85 29.06
C LEU A 218 -3.76 6.94 30.29
N GLN A 219 -4.48 5.82 30.26
CA GLN A 219 -4.44 4.82 31.35
C GLN A 219 -3.06 4.19 31.49
N PHE A 220 -2.37 3.90 30.39
CA PHE A 220 -1.01 3.38 30.39
C PHE A 220 -0.02 4.42 30.95
N ALA A 221 -0.14 5.68 30.55
CA ALA A 221 0.67 6.76 31.09
C ALA A 221 0.45 6.92 32.61
N GLN A 222 -0.80 6.89 33.07
CA GLN A 222 -1.13 6.94 34.48
C GLN A 222 -0.56 5.73 35.25
N LEU A 223 -0.70 4.52 34.69
CA LEU A 223 -0.23 3.28 35.28
C LEU A 223 1.29 3.26 35.47
N HIS A 224 2.03 3.75 34.49
CA HIS A 224 3.50 3.80 34.50
C HIS A 224 4.06 5.13 35.01
N ALA A 225 3.22 5.96 35.64
CA ALA A 225 3.59 7.26 36.21
C ALA A 225 4.29 8.21 35.22
N ILE A 226 3.92 8.17 33.94
CA ILE A 226 4.38 9.13 32.93
C ILE A 226 3.56 10.41 33.07
N PRO A 227 4.18 11.57 33.38
CA PRO A 227 3.45 12.83 33.47
C PRO A 227 2.80 13.20 32.14
N ILE A 228 1.57 13.73 32.18
CA ILE A 228 0.83 14.14 30.96
C ILE A 228 1.64 15.13 30.11
N LYS A 229 2.37 16.06 30.75
CA LYS A 229 3.27 17.00 30.07
C LYS A 229 4.37 16.30 29.26
N ASP A 230 4.91 15.20 29.77
CA ASP A 230 6.00 14.45 29.16
C ASP A 230 5.47 13.56 28.04
N LEU A 231 4.31 12.95 28.25
CA LEU A 231 3.56 12.24 27.20
C LEU A 231 3.20 13.17 26.03
N ALA A 232 2.72 14.37 26.33
CA ALA A 232 2.39 15.38 25.32
C ALA A 232 3.64 15.92 24.59
N ALA A 233 4.78 16.05 25.29
CA ALA A 233 6.05 16.41 24.69
C ALA A 233 6.58 15.29 23.77
N ALA A 234 6.43 14.02 24.19
CA ALA A 234 6.78 12.86 23.38
C ALA A 234 5.94 12.80 22.10
N TYR A 235 4.62 12.95 22.22
CA TYR A 235 3.70 13.01 21.07
C TYR A 235 4.05 14.15 20.10
N ARG A 236 4.27 15.38 20.62
CA ARG A 236 4.65 16.53 19.78
C ARG A 236 5.97 16.33 19.05
N SER A 237 6.96 15.76 19.73
CA SER A 237 8.25 15.46 19.11
C SER A 237 8.11 14.37 18.05
N MET A 238 7.37 13.28 18.31
CA MET A 238 7.05 12.26 17.31
C MET A 238 6.34 12.87 16.08
N LYS A 239 5.31 13.70 16.29
CA LYS A 239 4.57 14.40 15.22
C LYS A 239 5.48 15.30 14.37
N SER A 240 6.42 16.01 14.99
CA SER A 240 7.36 16.86 14.26
C SER A 240 8.33 16.09 13.36
N VAL A 241 8.66 14.84 13.73
CA VAL A 241 9.61 13.98 13.00
C VAL A 241 8.92 13.17 11.90
N THR A 242 7.71 12.68 12.16
CA THR A 242 7.02 11.72 11.27
C THR A 242 5.88 12.34 10.47
N GLY A 243 5.32 13.45 10.94
CA GLY A 243 4.11 14.06 10.37
C GLY A 243 2.81 13.37 10.76
N GLU A 244 2.87 12.25 11.51
CA GLU A 244 1.71 11.48 11.92
C GLU A 244 0.88 12.20 13.00
N THR A 245 -0.45 12.02 12.96
CA THR A 245 -1.37 12.73 13.87
C THR A 245 -2.51 11.85 14.38
N ASN A 246 -2.98 12.16 15.58
CA ASN A 246 -4.16 11.58 16.21
C ASN A 246 -5.02 12.71 16.83
N PRO A 247 -6.00 13.25 16.09
CA PRO A 247 -6.83 14.36 16.56
C PRO A 247 -7.66 14.05 17.82
N ALA A 248 -7.94 12.78 18.10
CA ALA A 248 -8.65 12.38 19.32
C ALA A 248 -7.74 12.46 20.54
N LEU A 249 -6.49 11.98 20.41
CA LEU A 249 -5.47 12.09 21.46
C LEU A 249 -5.04 13.54 21.69
N GLU A 250 -4.90 14.35 20.64
CA GLU A 250 -4.57 15.78 20.76
C GLU A 250 -5.58 16.51 21.64
N ARG A 251 -6.87 16.36 21.34
CA ARG A 251 -7.96 16.95 22.16
C ARG A 251 -7.96 16.43 23.59
N ALA A 252 -7.55 15.18 23.81
CA ALA A 252 -7.49 14.61 25.15
C ALA A 252 -6.30 15.17 25.96
N LEU A 253 -5.14 15.31 25.34
CA LEU A 253 -3.94 15.91 25.94
C LEU A 253 -4.15 17.40 26.24
N GLU A 254 -4.79 18.16 25.34
CA GLU A 254 -5.12 19.57 25.55
C GLU A 254 -6.07 19.80 26.73
N ARG A 255 -6.99 18.86 27.00
CA ARG A 255 -7.90 18.94 28.15
C ARG A 255 -7.25 18.63 29.49
N LEU A 256 -6.10 17.94 29.47
CA LEU A 256 -5.42 17.41 30.65
C LEU A 256 -4.08 18.11 30.94
N ALA A 257 -3.67 19.06 30.09
CA ALA A 257 -2.46 19.86 30.21
C ALA A 257 -2.77 21.23 30.84
#